data_AF-A0A939GC15-F1
#
_entry.id   AF-A0A939GC15-F1
#
_cell.length_a   1.000
_cell.length_b   1.000
_cell.length_c   1.000
_cell.angle_alpha   90.00
_cell.angle_beta   90.00
_cell.angle_gamma   90.00
#
_symmetry.space_group_name_H-M   'P 1'
#
loop_
_entity.id
_entity.type
_entity.pdbx_description
1 polymer ?
#
loop_
_entity_poly.entity_id
_entity_poly.type
_entity_poly.pdbx_seq_one_letter_code
_entity_poly.pdbx_strand_id
1 'polypeptide(L)' 'MQSKRKIGSMTRRDARYKLVWMPALQLAGKWMSEAGFATGQQVTVSVEAGKITIQL' A
#
# COMPACT_ATOMS: atom_id res chain seq x y z
N MET A 1 27.53 -18.19 -0.29
CA MET A 1 26.09 -18.23 -0.60
C MET A 1 25.37 -17.14 0.20
N GLN A 2 24.98 -16.03 -0.43
CA GLN A 2 24.14 -15.04 0.24
C GLN A 2 22.72 -15.61 0.35
N SER A 3 22.29 -15.89 1.58
CA SER A 3 20.90 -16.22 1.89
C SER A 3 20.00 -15.07 1.46
N LYS A 4 19.15 -15.31 0.44
CA LYS A 4 18.08 -14.38 0.05
C LYS A 4 17.13 -14.23 1.23
N ARG A 5 17.24 -13.12 1.96
CA ARG A 5 16.35 -12.81 3.08
C ARG A 5 14.90 -12.78 2.60
N LYS A 6 13.99 -13.33 3.40
CA LYS A 6 12.54 -13.25 3.17
C LYS A 6 12.13 -11.78 2.97
N ILE A 7 11.34 -11.49 1.93
CA ILE A 7 10.96 -10.12 1.52
C ILE A 7 10.47 -9.28 2.72
N GLY A 8 9.65 -9.86 3.61
CA GLY A 8 9.16 -9.17 4.81
C GLY A 8 10.24 -8.76 5.83
N SER A 9 11.40 -9.40 5.83
CA SER A 9 12.55 -9.02 6.67
C SER A 9 13.32 -7.84 6.07
N MET A 10 13.39 -7.76 4.74
CA MET A 10 14.02 -6.65 4.02
C MET A 10 13.19 -5.37 4.17
N THR A 11 11.85 -5.45 4.06
CA THR A 11 10.97 -4.28 4.18
C THR A 11 10.93 -3.68 5.58
N ARG A 12 11.04 -4.49 6.65
CA ARG A 12 11.03 -3.99 8.05
C ARG A 12 12.24 -3.11 8.41
N ARG A 13 13.38 -3.32 7.75
CA ARG A 13 14.61 -2.56 8.04
C ARG A 13 14.58 -1.20 7.34
N ASP A 14 14.04 -1.15 6.12
CA ASP A 14 13.83 0.10 5.37
C ASP A 14 12.67 0.94 5.92
N ALA A 15 11.59 0.31 6.40
CA ALA A 15 10.44 1.03 6.96
C ALA A 15 10.81 1.96 8.13
N ARG A 16 11.80 1.57 8.95
CA ARG A 16 12.26 2.37 10.10
C ARG A 16 13.07 3.61 9.70
N TYR A 17 13.72 3.61 8.53
CA TYR A 17 14.57 4.70 8.03
C TYR A 17 13.91 5.56 6.95
N LYS A 18 12.86 5.06 6.29
CA LYS A 18 12.03 5.79 5.31
C LYS A 18 10.68 6.24 5.86
N LEU A 19 10.56 6.36 7.19
CA LEU A 19 9.44 6.99 7.90
C LEU A 19 9.45 8.52 7.67
N VAL A 20 9.51 8.92 6.41
CA VAL A 20 9.17 10.26 5.94
C VAL A 20 7.64 10.29 5.95
N TRP A 21 7.07 10.78 7.05
CA TRP A 21 5.88 11.65 7.16
C TRP A 21 4.72 11.51 6.14
N MET A 22 4.48 10.31 5.60
CA MET A 22 3.36 10.06 4.71
C MET A 22 2.44 9.01 5.34
N PRO A 23 1.19 9.36 5.66
CA PRO A 23 0.22 8.37 6.09
C PRO A 23 0.02 7.37 4.95
N ALA A 24 0.35 6.11 5.22
CA ALA A 24 0.19 5.02 4.27
C ALA A 24 -0.88 4.06 4.77
N LEU A 25 -1.88 3.79 3.92
CA LEU A 25 -2.92 2.81 4.18
C LEU A 25 -2.50 1.49 3.54
N GLN A 26 -2.21 0.46 4.35
CA GLN A 26 -1.97 -0.88 3.82
C GLN A 26 -3.31 -1.57 3.56
N LEU A 27 -3.65 -1.72 2.29
CA LEU A 27 -4.80 -2.51 1.86
C LEU A 27 -4.36 -3.96 1.64
N ALA A 28 -4.96 -4.89 2.39
CA ALA A 28 -4.69 -6.32 2.28
C ALA A 28 -5.91 -7.07 1.72
N GLY A 29 -5.66 -8.19 1.04
CA GLY A 29 -6.69 -9.07 0.49
C GLY A 29 -6.89 -8.92 -1.02
N LYS A 30 -7.86 -9.67 -1.56
CA LYS A 30 -8.17 -9.70 -3.00
C LYS A 30 -9.26 -8.70 -3.40
N TRP A 31 -9.93 -8.09 -2.44
CA TRP A 31 -11.09 -7.23 -2.66
C TRP A 31 -10.81 -6.03 -3.58
N MET A 32 -9.59 -5.49 -3.59
CA MET A 32 -9.22 -4.43 -4.55
C MET A 32 -9.26 -4.95 -5.99
N SER A 33 -8.70 -6.14 -6.23
CA SER A 33 -8.75 -6.78 -7.55
C SER A 33 -10.17 -7.21 -7.92
N GLU A 34 -10.95 -7.69 -6.95
CA GLU A 34 -12.36 -8.07 -7.15
C GLU A 34 -13.24 -6.86 -7.43
N ALA A 35 -12.91 -5.69 -6.85
CA ALA A 35 -13.52 -4.41 -7.15
C ALA A 35 -13.04 -3.79 -8.48
N GLY A 36 -12.11 -4.45 -9.19
CA GLY A 36 -11.64 -4.04 -10.52
C GLY A 36 -10.41 -3.12 -10.53
N PHE A 37 -9.76 -2.89 -9.38
CA PHE A 37 -8.52 -2.12 -9.32
C PHE A 37 -7.30 -2.98 -9.68
N ALA A 38 -6.35 -2.39 -10.42
CA ALA A 38 -5.07 -2.99 -10.77
C ALA A 38 -3.90 -2.34 -10.02
N THR A 39 -2.83 -3.12 -9.80
CA THR A 39 -1.61 -2.59 -9.16
C THR A 39 -0.94 -1.59 -10.08
N GLY A 40 -0.56 -0.42 -9.56
CA GLY A 40 0.06 0.66 -10.34
C GLY A 40 -0.93 1.52 -11.14
N GLN A 41 -2.23 1.25 -11.01
CA GLN A 41 -3.28 2.07 -11.60
C GLN A 41 -3.38 3.43 -10.89
N GLN A 42 -3.60 4.49 -11.67
CA GLN A 42 -3.96 5.79 -11.13
C GLN A 42 -5.42 5.77 -10.70
N VAL A 43 -5.70 6.33 -9.53
CA VAL A 43 -7.03 6.40 -8.94
C VAL A 43 -7.27 7.80 -8.39
N THR A 44 -8.52 8.20 -8.35
CA THR A 44 -8.96 9.43 -7.68
C THR A 44 -9.26 9.13 -6.23
N VAL A 45 -8.70 9.94 -5.33
CA VAL A 45 -8.94 9.85 -3.88
C VAL A 45 -9.62 11.13 -3.41
N SER A 46 -10.82 11.01 -2.84
CA SER A 46 -11.57 12.13 -2.27
C SER A 46 -11.93 11.86 -0.81
N VAL A 47 -12.24 12.94 -0.07
CA VAL A 47 -12.76 12.86 1.30
C VAL A 47 -14.18 13.38 1.30
N GLU A 48 -15.13 12.49 1.57
CA GLU A 48 -16.56 12.81 1.62
C GLU A 48 -17.15 12.34 2.95
N ALA A 49 -17.78 13.27 3.68
CA ALA A 49 -18.43 12.98 4.97
C ALA A 49 -17.53 12.22 5.98
N GLY A 50 -16.23 12.55 6.02
CA GLY A 50 -15.25 11.90 6.91
C GLY A 50 -14.80 10.50 6.47
N LYS A 51 -15.14 10.09 5.24
CA LYS A 51 -14.69 8.83 4.63
C LYS A 51 -13.72 9.12 3.50
N ILE A 52 -12.73 8.25 3.34
CA ILE A 52 -11.86 8.25 2.17
C ILE A 52 -12.54 7.39 1.11
N THR A 53 -12.84 8.00 -0.04
CA THR A 53 -13.43 7.34 -1.20
C THR A 53 -12.35 7.20 -2.27
N ILE A 54 -12.20 5.97 -2.81
CA ILE A 54 -11.25 5.64 -3.87
C ILE A 54 -12.06 5.27 -5.11
N GLN A 55 -11.83 5.98 -6.22
CA GLN A 55 -12.53 5.81 -7.48
C GLN A 55 -11.55 5.68 -8.64
N LEU A 56 -12.01 5.04 -9.72
CA LEU A 56 -11.29 4.95 -10.99
C LEU A 56 -11.33 6.29 -11.74
#